data_AF-A0A6P0YQT4-F1
#
_entry.id   AF-A0A6P0YQT4-F1
#
_cell.length_a   1.000
_cell.length_b   1.000
_cell.length_c   1.000
_cell.angle_alpha   90.00
_cell.angle_beta   90.00
_cell.angle_gamma   90.00
#
_symmetry.space_group_name_H-M   'P 1'
#
loop_
_entity.id
_entity.type
_entity.pdbx_description
1 polymer ?
#
loop_
_entity_poly.entity_id
_entity_poly.type
_entity_poly.pdbx_seq_one_letter_code
_entity_poly.pdbx_strand_id
1 'polypeptide(L)' 'MSEHPYVVPPESIEAYRVRVLFHCEELKHETNPTVRANIALYLAEAAATLARMEAAAALAAATAA' A
#
# COMPACT_ATOMS: atom_id res chain seq x y z
N MET A 1 -23.93 10.82 0.78
CA MET A 1 -22.88 11.09 -0.22
C MET A 1 -22.87 9.90 -1.15
N SER A 2 -23.15 10.10 -2.43
CA SER A 2 -23.13 9.05 -3.44
C SER A 2 -21.69 8.56 -3.65
N GLU A 3 -21.43 7.29 -3.35
CA GLU A 3 -20.16 6.64 -3.62
C GLU A 3 -19.95 6.58 -5.14
N HIS A 4 -18.95 7.30 -5.65
CA HIS A 4 -18.53 7.15 -7.03
C HIS A 4 -17.89 5.76 -7.19
N PRO A 5 -18.31 4.94 -8.18
CA PRO A 5 -17.91 3.53 -8.31
C PRO A 5 -16.42 3.30 -8.61
N TYR A 6 -15.64 4.36 -8.77
CA TYR A 6 -14.20 4.33 -9.05
C TYR A 6 -13.35 4.88 -7.89
N VAL A 7 -13.95 5.24 -6.76
CA VAL A 7 -13.21 5.73 -5.61
C VAL A 7 -12.71 4.53 -4.82
N VAL A 8 -11.40 4.26 -4.92
CA VAL A 8 -10.72 3.33 -4.03
C VAL A 8 -10.63 4.00 -2.66
N PRO A 9 -11.20 3.41 -1.59
CA PRO A 9 -11.07 3.99 -0.26
C PRO A 9 -9.59 4.07 0.13
N PRO A 10 -9.12 5.21 0.66
CA PRO A 10 -7.69 5.46 0.87
C PRO A 10 -7.03 4.47 1.83
N GLU A 11 -7.81 3.90 2.74
CA GLU A 11 -7.34 2.91 3.74
C GLU A 11 -7.75 1.47 3.38
N SER A 12 -8.06 1.21 2.12
CA SER A 12 -8.35 -0.16 1.63
C SER A 12 -7.07 -0.93 1.29
N ILE A 13 -7.14 -2.26 1.31
CA ILE A 13 -6.05 -3.13 0.86
C ILE A 13 -5.58 -2.75 -0.56
N GLU A 14 -6.53 -2.47 -1.46
CA GLU A 14 -6.23 -2.08 -2.84
C GLU A 14 -5.47 -0.76 -2.91
N ALA A 15 -5.84 0.25 -2.11
CA ALA A 15 -5.09 1.50 -2.04
C ALA A 15 -3.64 1.27 -1.59
N TYR A 16 -3.41 0.40 -0.60
CA TYR A 16 -2.04 0.09 -0.15
C TYR A 16 -1.24 -0.73 -1.17
N ARG A 17 -1.86 -1.65 -1.93
CA ARG A 17 -1.21 -2.33 -3.06
C ARG A 17 -0.71 -1.32 -4.09
N VAL A 18 -1.57 -0.36 -4.45
CA VAL A 18 -1.23 0.71 -5.40
C VAL A 18 -0.12 1.61 -4.85
N ARG A 19 -0.18 2.03 -3.57
CA ARG A 19 0.88 2.83 -2.93
C ARG A 19 2.25 2.14 -2.97
N VAL A 20 2.30 0.84 -2.66
CA VAL A 20 3.54 0.05 -2.73
C VAL A 20 4.09 0.02 -4.15
N LEU A 21 3.25 -0.21 -5.16
CA LEU A 21 3.67 -0.18 -6.56
C LEU A 21 4.28 1.17 -6.95
N PHE A 22 3.60 2.28 -6.64
CA PHE A 22 4.10 3.62 -6.98
C PHE A 22 5.43 3.92 -6.30
N HIS A 23 5.57 3.66 -5.00
CA HIS A 23 6.83 3.92 -4.31
C HIS A 23 7.99 3.03 -4.80
N CYS A 24 7.71 1.79 -5.23
CA CYS A 24 8.73 0.96 -5.89
C CYS A 24 9.24 1.60 -7.19
N GLU A 25 8.32 2.10 -8.03
CA GLU A 25 8.68 2.77 -9.27
C GLU A 25 9.41 4.10 -9.01
N GLU A 26 8.96 4.91 -8.05
CA GLU A 26 9.66 6.13 -7.65
C GLU A 26 11.08 5.84 -7.14
N LEU A 27 11.22 4.84 -6.26
CA LEU A 27 12.51 4.47 -5.67
C LEU A 27 13.52 4.03 -6.74
N LYS A 28 13.05 3.29 -7.74
CA LYS A 28 13.86 2.79 -8.85
C LYS A 28 14.41 3.91 -9.74
N HIS A 29 13.65 4.98 -9.93
CA HIS A 29 14.01 6.07 -10.84
C HIS A 29 14.67 7.28 -10.14
N GLU A 30 14.58 7.40 -8.81
CA GLU A 30 15.11 8.55 -8.06
C GLU A 30 16.65 8.53 -7.93
N THR A 31 17.27 9.65 -8.32
CA THR A 31 18.73 9.83 -8.31
C THR A 31 19.22 10.55 -7.04
N ASN A 32 18.42 11.46 -6.49
CA ASN A 32 18.74 12.21 -5.30
C ASN A 32 18.70 11.31 -4.05
N PRO A 33 19.82 11.16 -3.32
CA PRO A 33 19.90 10.24 -2.18
C PRO A 33 18.98 10.61 -1.01
N THR A 34 18.75 11.90 -0.77
CA THR A 34 17.85 12.37 0.29
C THR A 34 16.40 12.03 -0.03
N VAL A 35 15.98 12.27 -1.28
CA VAL A 35 14.61 11.93 -1.72
C VAL A 35 14.42 10.41 -1.72
N ARG A 36 15.41 9.67 -2.23
CA ARG A 36 15.39 8.20 -2.26
C ARG A 36 15.28 7.58 -0.86
N ALA A 37 15.95 8.15 0.14
CA ALA A 37 15.81 7.71 1.53
C ALA A 37 14.37 7.88 2.06
N ASN A 38 13.72 9.00 1.74
CA ASN A 38 12.33 9.25 2.13
C ASN A 38 11.36 8.30 1.40
N ILE A 39 11.54 8.09 0.09
CA ILE A 39 10.72 7.12 -0.66
C ILE A 39 10.86 5.72 -0.06
N ALA A 40 12.08 5.30 0.28
CA ALA A 40 12.32 4.00 0.90
C ALA A 40 11.60 3.86 2.25
N LEU A 41 11.57 4.93 3.06
CA LEU A 41 10.82 4.95 4.32
C LEU A 41 9.31 4.77 4.07
N TYR A 42 8.73 5.58 3.18
CA TYR A 42 7.30 5.48 2.85
C TYR A 42 6.93 4.13 2.26
N LEU A 43 7.79 3.57 1.39
CA LEU A 43 7.62 2.24 0.84
C LEU A 43 7.57 1.18 1.96
N ALA A 44 8.49 1.24 2.92
CA ALA A 44 8.54 0.30 4.03
C ALA A 44 7.28 0.38 4.91
N GLU A 45 6.82 1.60 5.22
CA GLU A 45 5.61 1.83 6.01
C GLU A 45 4.34 1.31 5.29
N ALA A 46 4.22 1.60 4.00
CA ALA A 46 3.10 1.13 3.17
C ALA A 46 3.10 -0.40 3.04
N ALA A 47 4.26 -1.01 2.79
CA ALA A 47 4.39 -2.46 2.67
C ALA A 47 4.09 -3.19 3.99
N ALA A 48 4.59 -2.66 5.11
CA ALA A 48 4.30 -3.23 6.44
C ALA A 48 2.81 -3.15 6.78
N THR A 49 2.15 -2.06 6.41
CA THR A 49 0.70 -1.89 6.61
C THR A 49 -0.10 -2.84 5.73
N LEU A 50 0.24 -2.93 4.44
CA LEU A 50 -0.37 -3.88 3.51
C LEU A 50 -0.25 -5.32 4.03
N ALA A 51 0.94 -5.73 4.48
CA ALA A 51 1.18 -7.07 4.98
C ALA A 51 0.27 -7.43 6.17
N ARG A 52 0.08 -6.50 7.12
CA ARG A 52 -0.84 -6.70 8.25
C ARG A 52 -2.29 -6.85 7.79
N MET A 53 -2.72 -6.02 6.83
CA MET A 53 -4.09 -6.05 6.32
C MET A 53 -4.38 -7.34 5.54
N GLU A 54 -3.46 -7.78 4.68
CA GLU A 54 -3.58 -9.03 3.93
C GLU A 54 -3.60 -10.25 4.87
N ALA A 55 -2.75 -10.26 5.91
CA ALA A 55 -2.75 -11.31 6.92
C ALA A 55 -4.08 -11.37 7.69
N ALA A 56 -4.64 -10.21 8.07
CA ALA A 56 -5.94 -10.13 8.73
C ALA A 56 -7.07 -10.62 7.81
N ALA A 57 -7.06 -10.22 6.54
CA ALA A 57 -8.04 -10.67 5.55
C ALA A 57 -7.96 -12.19 5.30
N ALA A 58 -6.74 -12.74 5.20
CA ALA A 58 -6.52 -14.17 5.06
C ALA A 58 -7.03 -14.96 6.26
N LEU A 59 -6.77 -14.47 7.48
CA LEU A 59 -7.28 -15.08 8.71
C LEU A 59 -8.81 -15.07 8.74
N ALA A 60 -9.43 -13.93 8.45
CA ALA A 60 -10.89 -13.80 8.44
C ALA A 60 -11.54 -14.76 7.42
N ALA A 61 -10.95 -14.88 6.23
CA ALA A 61 -11.41 -15.81 5.20
C ALA A 61 -11.29 -17.28 5.67
N ALA A 62 -10.22 -17.64 6.38
CA ALA A 62 -10.02 -19.00 6.88
C ALA A 62 -10.99 -19.38 8.00
N THR A 63 -11.38 -18.43 8.86
CA THR A 63 -12.32 -18.68 9.97
C THR A 63 -13.79 -18.66 9.57
N ALA A 64 -14.11 -18.14 8.38
CA ALA A 64 -15.47 -18.09 7.84
C ALA A 64 -15.82 -19.33 7.00
N ALA A 65 -14.87 -20.23 6.78
CA ALA A 65 -15.01 -21.51 6.07
C ALA A 65 -15.23 -22.67 7.05
#